data_AF-A0A7M7GH97-F1
#
_entry.id   AF-A0A7M7GH97-F1
#
_cell.length_a   1.000
_cell.length_b   1.000
_cell.length_c   1.000
_cell.angle_alpha   90.00
_cell.angle_beta   90.00
_cell.angle_gamma   90.00
#
_symmetry.space_group_name_H-M   'P 1'
#
loop_
_entity.id
_entity.type
_entity.pdbx_description
1 polymer ?
#
loop_
_entity_poly.entity_id
_entity_poly.type
_entity_poly.pdbx_seq_one_letter_code
_entity_poly.pdbx_strand_id
1 'polypeptide(L)'
;MMHQPVQSGRLLDTKQVLGEHLFAKVSELHDGKTDRITGMLLEAKNEDVMRMLEDATFLRRRIEGALRVIQEEDKSASGKEQIGEELFTLVSKIEPIQCAKITGMLLELDVKVICRLLTSPSELRQAVQKSLSSLKADGSRREEMGEHLYGLVASRYTEESAAKITGMLLEMSDTQLHQMMQDKTFLEENIRLAEEALSSQQPR
;
A
#
# COMPACT_ATOMS: atom_id res chain seq x y z
N MET A 1 10.87 -12.83 48.48
CA MET A 1 10.33 -11.48 48.23
C MET A 1 10.78 -11.07 46.84
N MET A 2 9.81 -10.83 45.96
CA MET A 2 10.02 -10.45 44.57
C MET A 2 10.37 -8.97 44.50
N HIS A 3 11.49 -8.60 43.88
CA HIS A 3 11.71 -7.24 43.39
C HIS A 3 12.01 -7.31 41.89
N GLN A 4 11.17 -6.57 41.17
CA GLN A 4 10.90 -6.62 39.74
C GLN A 4 12.08 -6.11 38.89
N PRO A 5 12.18 -6.53 37.61
CA PRO A 5 13.09 -5.91 36.66
C PRO A 5 12.61 -4.49 36.33
N VAL A 6 13.53 -3.54 36.43
CA VAL A 6 13.37 -2.15 35.96
C VAL A 6 13.04 -2.20 34.47
N GLN A 7 11.88 -1.65 34.09
CA GLN A 7 11.48 -1.52 32.70
C GLN A 7 12.51 -0.66 31.97
N SER A 8 13.22 -1.24 31.01
CA SER A 8 14.02 -0.51 30.03
C SER A 8 13.09 0.45 29.28
N GLY A 9 13.13 1.73 29.66
CA GLY A 9 12.55 2.80 28.87
C GLY A 9 13.19 2.76 27.49
N ARG A 10 12.40 2.45 26.46
CA ARG A 10 12.78 2.65 25.07
C ARG A 10 13.26 4.10 24.93
N LEU A 11 14.51 4.32 24.54
CA LEU A 11 14.97 5.63 24.09
C LEU A 11 14.05 6.05 22.94
N LEU A 12 13.28 7.11 23.17
CA LEU A 12 12.42 7.68 22.14
C LEU A 12 13.30 8.27 21.05
N ASP A 13 12.92 8.03 19.80
CA ASP A 13 13.62 8.61 18.66
C ASP A 13 13.53 10.15 18.72
N THR A 14 14.58 10.86 18.34
CA THR A 14 14.62 12.35 18.45
C THR A 14 13.43 12.98 17.73
N LYS A 15 13.02 12.39 16.60
CA LYS A 15 11.85 12.82 15.83
C LYS A 15 10.53 12.62 16.57
N GLN A 16 10.40 11.55 17.35
CA GLN A 16 9.20 11.28 18.14
C GLN A 16 9.01 12.33 19.23
N VAL A 17 10.08 12.64 19.98
CA VAL A 17 10.05 13.66 21.03
C VAL A 17 9.74 15.05 20.45
N LEU A 18 10.41 15.41 19.35
CA LEU A 18 10.11 16.67 18.65
C LEU A 18 8.67 16.72 18.14
N GLY A 19 8.12 15.58 17.70
CA GLY A 19 6.75 15.46 17.25
C GLY A 19 5.72 15.71 18.33
N GLU A 20 5.90 15.13 19.52
CA GLU A 20 4.99 15.34 20.65
C GLU A 20 4.96 16.81 21.08
N HIS A 21 6.12 17.47 21.19
CA HIS A 21 6.18 18.89 21.53
C HIS A 21 5.61 19.79 20.43
N LEU A 22 5.87 19.45 19.16
CA LEU A 22 5.33 20.21 18.04
C LEU A 22 3.81 20.06 17.96
N PHE A 23 3.29 18.86 18.19
CA PHE A 23 1.86 18.57 18.24
C PHE A 23 1.15 19.45 19.28
N ALA A 24 1.68 19.50 20.51
CA ALA A 24 1.13 20.32 21.57
C ALA A 24 1.03 21.80 21.15
N LYS A 25 2.11 22.36 20.59
CA LYS A 25 2.10 23.76 20.10
C LYS A 25 1.17 23.99 18.91
N VAL A 26 1.08 23.05 17.98
CA VAL A 26 0.15 23.17 16.85
C VAL A 26 -1.29 23.11 17.33
N SER A 27 -1.61 22.24 18.31
CA SER A 27 -2.95 22.12 18.88
C SER A 27 -3.43 23.38 19.60
N GLU A 28 -2.51 24.15 20.21
CA GLU A 28 -2.84 25.45 20.82
C GLU A 28 -3.11 26.55 19.78
N LEU A 29 -2.59 26.41 18.57
CA LEU A 29 -2.66 27.43 17.52
C LEU A 29 -3.74 27.16 16.47
N HIS A 30 -4.15 25.90 16.28
CA HIS A 30 -5.12 25.52 15.28
C HIS A 30 -5.96 24.31 15.74
N ASP A 31 -7.28 24.51 15.77
CA ASP A 31 -8.23 23.44 16.07
C ASP A 31 -8.55 22.64 14.80
N GLY A 32 -8.19 21.35 14.81
CA GLY A 32 -8.49 20.38 13.75
C GLY A 32 -7.35 20.19 12.74
N LYS A 33 -7.19 18.96 12.24
CA LYS A 33 -6.09 18.52 11.36
C LYS A 33 -4.68 18.62 11.97
N THR A 34 -4.57 18.74 13.29
CA THR A 34 -3.32 18.86 14.05
C THR A 34 -2.36 17.71 13.76
N ASP A 35 -2.84 16.46 13.72
CA ASP A 35 -2.00 15.29 13.41
C ASP A 35 -1.34 15.40 12.04
N ARG A 36 -2.12 15.82 11.04
CA ARG A 36 -1.68 15.92 9.64
C ARG A 36 -0.72 17.11 9.45
N ILE A 37 -1.03 18.26 10.05
CA ILE A 37 -0.14 19.43 10.06
C ILE A 37 1.19 19.06 10.74
N THR A 38 1.13 18.43 11.91
CA THR A 38 2.33 18.04 12.66
C THR A 38 3.17 17.04 11.87
N GLY A 39 2.53 16.04 11.26
CA GLY A 39 3.21 15.08 10.37
C GLY A 39 3.96 15.78 9.23
N MET A 40 3.30 16.67 8.51
CA MET A 40 3.93 17.43 7.41
C MET A 40 5.06 18.34 7.88
N LEU A 41 4.95 18.96 9.06
CA LEU A 41 6.01 19.79 9.61
C LEU A 41 7.19 18.95 10.10
N LEU A 42 6.96 17.72 10.57
CA LEU A 42 8.00 16.78 11.00
C LEU A 42 8.82 16.21 9.83
N GLU A 43 8.37 16.33 8.59
CA GLU A 43 9.18 16.01 7.41
C GLU A 43 10.35 16.99 7.21
N ALA A 44 10.30 18.18 7.84
CA ALA A 44 11.40 19.13 7.83
C ALA A 44 12.61 18.63 8.63
N LYS A 45 13.77 19.28 8.48
CA LYS A 45 14.97 18.93 9.26
C LYS A 45 14.78 19.25 10.74
N ASN A 46 15.52 18.56 11.61
CA ASN A 46 15.39 18.75 13.06
C ASN A 46 15.69 20.19 13.49
N GLU A 47 16.62 20.89 12.83
CA GLU A 47 16.92 22.29 13.12
C GLU A 47 15.72 23.20 12.84
N ASP A 48 15.00 22.95 11.74
CA ASP A 48 13.79 23.71 11.38
C ASP A 48 12.66 23.42 12.37
N VAL A 49 12.51 22.18 12.83
CA VAL A 49 11.51 21.80 13.84
C VAL A 49 11.82 22.43 15.20
N MET A 50 13.08 22.44 15.63
CA MET A 50 13.48 23.15 16.85
C MET A 50 13.20 24.65 16.75
N ARG A 51 13.50 25.27 15.61
CA ARG A 51 13.15 26.67 15.35
C ARG A 51 11.63 26.91 15.40
N MET A 52 10.82 25.96 14.91
CA MET A 52 9.36 26.02 15.04
C MET A 52 8.91 25.95 16.50
N LEU A 53 9.60 25.19 17.37
CA LEU A 53 9.29 25.15 18.79
C LEU A 53 9.67 26.46 19.52
N GLU A 54 10.73 27.13 19.08
CA GLU A 54 11.24 28.37 19.68
C GLU A 54 10.49 29.63 19.22
N ASP A 55 10.18 29.73 17.93
CA ASP A 55 9.59 30.92 17.31
C ASP A 55 8.13 30.66 16.88
N ALA A 56 7.20 31.19 17.69
CA ALA A 56 5.77 31.09 17.42
C ALA A 56 5.34 31.75 16.10
N THR A 57 6.04 32.79 15.64
CA THR A 57 5.73 33.45 14.35
C THR A 57 6.19 32.60 13.17
N PHE A 58 7.35 31.95 13.29
CA PHE A 58 7.83 30.98 12.32
C PHE A 58 6.91 29.76 12.25
N LEU A 59 6.50 29.22 13.40
CA LEU A 59 5.55 28.11 13.48
C LEU A 59 4.22 28.45 12.80
N ARG A 60 3.61 29.62 13.10
CA ARG A 60 2.36 30.04 12.45
C ARG A 60 2.48 30.08 10.93
N ARG A 61 3.56 30.66 10.39
CA ARG A 61 3.79 30.69 8.92
C ARG A 61 3.90 29.28 8.34
N ARG A 62 4.54 28.36 9.05
CA ARG A 62 4.67 26.96 8.62
C ARG A 62 3.33 26.22 8.67
N ILE A 63 2.52 26.45 9.71
CA ILE A 63 1.15 25.94 9.82
C ILE A 63 0.29 26.44 8.66
N GLU A 64 0.31 27.74 8.35
CA GLU A 64 -0.43 28.31 7.20
C GLU A 64 -0.02 27.67 5.88
N GLY A 65 1.28 27.44 5.66
CA GLY A 65 1.79 26.72 4.50
C GLY A 65 1.26 25.29 4.41
N ALA A 66 1.31 24.55 5.52
CA ALA A 66 0.80 23.18 5.59
C ALA A 66 -0.72 23.14 5.33
N LEU A 67 -1.49 24.08 5.87
CA LEU A 67 -2.93 24.20 5.65
C LEU A 67 -3.29 24.42 4.18
N ARG A 68 -2.52 25.24 3.45
CA ARG A 68 -2.73 25.45 2.01
C ARG A 68 -2.53 24.16 1.22
N VAL A 69 -1.44 23.45 1.49
CA VAL A 69 -1.15 22.16 0.84
C VAL A 69 -2.24 21.14 1.17
N ILE A 70 -2.63 20.99 2.44
CA ILE A 70 -3.73 20.10 2.85
C ILE A 70 -5.03 20.46 2.13
N GLN A 71 -5.33 21.76 1.98
CA GLN A 71 -6.54 22.18 1.29
C GLN A 71 -6.49 21.87 -0.22
N GLU A 72 -5.34 22.00 -0.86
CA GLU A 72 -5.14 21.61 -2.27
C GLU A 72 -5.23 20.09 -2.45
N GLU A 73 -4.65 19.32 -1.53
CA GLU A 73 -4.74 17.87 -1.51
C GLU A 73 -6.18 17.40 -1.27
N ASP A 74 -6.90 17.98 -0.31
CA ASP A 74 -8.29 17.61 -0.02
C ASP A 74 -9.20 17.90 -1.22
N LYS A 75 -8.98 19.02 -1.92
CA LYS A 75 -9.69 19.35 -3.17
C LYS A 75 -9.36 18.35 -4.27
N SER A 76 -8.10 17.94 -4.38
CA SER A 76 -7.66 16.94 -5.36
C SER A 76 -8.17 15.54 -5.05
N ALA A 77 -8.16 15.15 -3.77
CA ALA A 77 -8.61 13.86 -3.27
C ALA A 77 -10.13 13.72 -3.43
N SER A 78 -10.90 14.75 -3.01
CA SER A 78 -12.36 14.77 -3.22
C SER A 78 -12.70 14.74 -4.71
N GLY A 79 -11.93 15.42 -5.56
CA GLY A 79 -12.09 15.34 -7.01
C GLY A 79 -11.81 13.94 -7.57
N LYS A 80 -10.73 13.27 -7.12
CA LYS A 80 -10.41 11.89 -7.53
C LYS A 80 -11.42 10.87 -7.03
N GLU A 81 -11.98 11.06 -5.83
CA GLU A 81 -13.01 10.19 -5.26
C GLU A 81 -14.29 10.25 -6.08
N GLN A 82 -14.78 11.46 -6.39
CA GLN A 82 -15.94 11.67 -7.26
C GLN A 82 -15.71 11.10 -8.67
N ILE A 83 -14.54 11.37 -9.25
CA ILE A 83 -14.13 10.81 -10.54
C ILE A 83 -14.08 9.28 -10.49
N GLY A 84 -13.62 8.71 -9.39
CA GLY A 84 -13.54 7.27 -9.17
C GLY A 84 -14.91 6.61 -9.10
N GLU A 85 -15.87 7.20 -8.41
CA GLU A 85 -17.25 6.71 -8.36
C GLU A 85 -17.93 6.72 -9.74
N GLU A 86 -17.75 7.82 -10.48
CA GLU A 86 -18.28 7.95 -11.83
C GLU A 86 -17.63 6.95 -12.79
N LEU A 87 -16.30 6.84 -12.74
CA LEU A 87 -15.53 5.90 -13.54
C LEU A 87 -15.93 4.46 -13.22
N PHE A 88 -16.07 4.11 -11.94
CA PHE A 88 -16.52 2.79 -11.51
C PHE A 88 -17.88 2.45 -12.10
N THR A 89 -18.83 3.39 -12.05
CA THR A 89 -20.17 3.21 -12.60
C THR A 89 -20.13 2.93 -14.11
N LEU A 90 -19.28 3.64 -14.85
CA LEU A 90 -19.13 3.43 -16.29
C LEU A 90 -18.40 2.13 -16.63
N VAL A 91 -17.33 1.81 -15.90
CA VAL A 91 -16.57 0.56 -16.09
C VAL A 91 -17.42 -0.65 -15.74
N SER A 92 -18.21 -0.59 -14.66
CA SER A 92 -19.12 -1.67 -14.23
C SER A 92 -20.15 -2.02 -15.31
N LYS A 93 -20.61 -1.04 -16.10
CA LYS A 93 -21.49 -1.26 -17.26
C LYS A 93 -20.79 -1.96 -18.43
N ILE A 94 -19.47 -1.85 -18.54
CA ILE A 94 -18.68 -2.43 -19.63
C ILE A 94 -18.17 -3.82 -19.23
N GLU A 95 -17.63 -3.96 -18.02
CA GLU A 95 -16.99 -5.17 -17.51
C GLU A 95 -17.30 -5.33 -16.00
N PRO A 96 -18.37 -6.05 -15.62
CA PRO A 96 -18.81 -6.12 -14.23
C PRO A 96 -17.92 -7.01 -13.35
N ILE A 97 -17.23 -8.00 -13.91
CA ILE A 97 -16.48 -9.00 -13.14
C ILE A 97 -15.21 -8.38 -12.56
N GLN A 98 -14.47 -7.63 -13.37
CA GLN A 98 -13.18 -7.03 -12.98
C GLN A 98 -13.26 -5.51 -12.79
N CYS A 99 -14.46 -4.93 -12.70
CA CYS A 99 -14.65 -3.48 -12.63
C CYS A 99 -13.84 -2.80 -11.52
N ALA A 100 -13.81 -3.36 -10.32
CA ALA A 100 -13.07 -2.78 -9.19
C ALA A 100 -11.57 -2.70 -9.47
N LYS A 101 -10.99 -3.80 -9.98
CA LYS A 101 -9.55 -3.87 -10.30
C LYS A 101 -9.19 -2.96 -11.47
N ILE A 102 -10.01 -2.95 -12.52
CA ILE A 102 -9.81 -2.08 -13.69
C ILE A 102 -9.93 -0.60 -13.29
N THR A 103 -10.94 -0.25 -12.50
CA THR A 103 -11.12 1.13 -12.02
C THR A 103 -9.92 1.58 -11.18
N GLY A 104 -9.43 0.73 -10.27
CA GLY A 104 -8.21 1.00 -9.52
C GLY A 104 -7.01 1.28 -10.42
N MET A 105 -6.76 0.43 -11.42
CA MET A 105 -5.68 0.64 -12.40
C MET A 105 -5.85 1.93 -13.22
N LEU A 106 -7.08 2.32 -13.55
CA LEU A 106 -7.35 3.56 -14.29
C LEU A 106 -7.22 4.80 -13.39
N LEU A 107 -7.48 4.69 -12.09
CA LEU A 107 -7.32 5.78 -11.12
C LEU A 107 -5.85 6.11 -10.81
N GLU A 108 -4.92 5.22 -11.17
CA GLU A 108 -3.48 5.50 -11.14
C GLU A 108 -3.05 6.48 -12.25
N LEU A 109 -3.92 6.74 -13.24
CA LEU A 109 -3.64 7.71 -14.30
C LEU A 109 -3.80 9.16 -13.82
N ASP A 110 -3.22 10.09 -14.57
CA ASP A 110 -3.43 11.53 -14.35
C ASP A 110 -4.90 11.90 -14.46
N VAL A 111 -5.36 12.78 -13.56
CA VAL A 111 -6.76 13.27 -13.52
C VAL A 111 -7.23 13.78 -14.89
N LYS A 112 -6.36 14.46 -15.64
CA LYS A 112 -6.66 14.96 -16.99
C LYS A 112 -6.99 13.84 -17.98
N VAL A 113 -6.27 12.71 -17.88
CA VAL A 113 -6.52 11.54 -18.73
C VAL A 113 -7.85 10.91 -18.31
N ILE A 114 -8.10 10.78 -17.01
CA ILE A 114 -9.35 10.19 -16.52
C ILE A 114 -10.57 11.03 -16.95
N CYS A 115 -10.50 12.36 -16.86
CA CYS A 115 -11.58 13.23 -17.35
C CYS A 115 -11.87 13.04 -18.85
N ARG A 116 -10.84 12.80 -19.67
CA ARG A 116 -11.02 12.45 -21.09
C ARG A 116 -11.73 11.10 -21.25
N LEU A 117 -11.37 10.10 -20.47
CA LEU A 117 -12.04 8.79 -20.49
C LEU A 117 -13.52 8.92 -20.10
N LEU A 118 -13.86 9.73 -19.09
CA LEU A 118 -15.24 10.00 -18.70
C LEU A 118 -16.04 10.70 -19.81
N THR A 119 -15.41 11.60 -20.56
CA THR A 119 -16.06 12.34 -21.65
C THR A 119 -16.20 11.49 -22.93
N SER A 120 -15.35 10.49 -23.13
CA SER A 120 -15.27 9.69 -24.35
C SER A 120 -15.48 8.19 -24.07
N PRO A 121 -16.71 7.67 -24.32
CA PRO A 121 -17.01 6.25 -24.10
C PRO A 121 -16.17 5.28 -24.93
N SER A 122 -15.68 5.69 -26.10
CA SER A 122 -14.80 4.88 -26.94
C SER A 122 -13.39 4.75 -26.35
N GLU A 123 -12.81 5.86 -25.85
CA GLU A 123 -11.52 5.84 -25.16
C GLU A 123 -11.61 5.00 -23.88
N LEU A 124 -12.70 5.15 -23.10
CA LEU A 124 -12.92 4.34 -21.91
C LEU A 124 -12.96 2.84 -22.24
N ARG A 125 -13.71 2.44 -23.27
CA ARG A 125 -13.76 1.03 -23.69
C ARG A 125 -12.38 0.51 -24.09
N GLN A 126 -11.60 1.30 -24.82
CA GLN A 126 -10.24 0.91 -25.20
C GLN A 126 -9.33 0.76 -23.98
N ALA A 127 -9.42 1.69 -23.02
CA ALA A 127 -8.68 1.64 -21.77
C ALA A 127 -9.05 0.40 -20.94
N VAL A 128 -10.36 0.11 -20.80
CA VAL A 128 -10.87 -1.08 -20.12
C VAL A 128 -10.34 -2.36 -20.79
N GLN A 129 -10.39 -2.45 -22.12
CA GLN A 129 -9.88 -3.62 -22.85
C GLN A 129 -8.37 -3.80 -22.74
N LYS A 130 -7.61 -2.70 -22.73
CA LYS A 130 -6.17 -2.73 -22.48
C LYS A 130 -5.88 -3.27 -21.07
N SER A 131 -6.56 -2.75 -20.05
CA SER A 131 -6.42 -3.22 -18.67
C SER A 131 -6.81 -4.69 -18.54
N LEU A 132 -7.91 -5.12 -19.16
CA LEU A 132 -8.34 -6.51 -19.17
C LEU A 132 -7.30 -7.45 -19.81
N SER A 133 -6.67 -7.01 -20.90
CA SER A 133 -5.62 -7.79 -21.58
C SER A 133 -4.38 -7.95 -20.70
N SER A 134 -3.96 -6.88 -20.01
CA SER A 134 -2.89 -6.94 -19.02
C SER A 134 -3.23 -7.85 -17.85
N LEU A 135 -4.48 -7.82 -17.35
CA LEU A 135 -4.95 -8.69 -16.26
C LEU A 135 -4.98 -10.15 -16.67
N LYS A 136 -5.41 -10.48 -17.90
CA LYS A 136 -5.40 -11.85 -18.42
C LYS A 136 -3.97 -12.38 -18.60
N ALA A 137 -3.05 -11.55 -19.09
CA ALA A 137 -1.65 -11.93 -19.22
C ALA A 137 -1.03 -12.23 -17.86
N ASP A 138 -1.31 -11.42 -16.85
CA ASP A 138 -0.80 -11.64 -15.49
C ASP A 138 -1.45 -12.86 -14.80
N GLY A 139 -2.76 -13.05 -14.96
CA GLY A 139 -3.47 -14.22 -14.45
C GLY A 139 -3.00 -15.52 -15.08
N SER A 140 -2.89 -15.56 -16.42
CA SER A 140 -2.44 -16.75 -17.16
C SER A 140 -1.01 -17.16 -16.79
N ARG A 141 -0.11 -16.18 -16.61
CA ARG A 141 1.27 -16.48 -16.20
C ARG A 141 1.32 -17.04 -14.78
N ARG A 142 0.57 -16.45 -13.85
CA ARG A 142 0.53 -16.94 -12.46
C ARG A 142 -0.08 -18.33 -12.36
N GLU A 143 -1.08 -18.63 -13.19
CA GLU A 143 -1.68 -19.97 -13.29
C GLU A 143 -0.68 -21.00 -13.82
N GLU A 144 0.03 -20.72 -14.93
CA GLU A 144 1.10 -21.59 -15.46
C GLU A 144 2.23 -21.82 -14.44
N MET A 145 2.64 -20.76 -13.73
CA MET A 145 3.64 -20.85 -12.66
C MET A 145 3.14 -21.70 -11.50
N GLY A 146 1.86 -21.54 -11.13
CA GLY A 146 1.20 -22.32 -10.10
C GLY A 146 1.15 -23.80 -10.42
N GLU A 147 0.77 -24.17 -11.65
CA GLU A 147 0.78 -25.56 -12.11
C GLU A 147 2.20 -26.16 -12.08
N HIS A 148 3.20 -25.41 -12.51
CA HIS A 148 4.60 -25.86 -12.47
C HIS A 148 5.09 -26.09 -11.03
N LEU A 149 4.84 -25.12 -10.15
CA LEU A 149 5.19 -25.21 -8.73
C LEU A 149 4.45 -26.37 -8.05
N TYR A 150 3.15 -26.54 -8.32
CA TYR A 150 2.37 -27.67 -7.80
C TYR A 150 2.95 -29.01 -8.25
N GLY A 151 3.31 -29.16 -9.52
CA GLY A 151 3.95 -30.39 -10.01
C GLY A 151 5.25 -30.71 -9.30
N LEU A 152 6.08 -29.69 -9.01
CA LEU A 152 7.34 -29.87 -8.27
C LEU A 152 7.09 -30.25 -6.80
N VAL A 153 6.15 -29.60 -6.13
CA VAL A 153 5.84 -29.84 -4.72
C VAL A 153 5.10 -31.17 -4.53
N ALA A 154 4.13 -31.49 -5.38
CA ALA A 154 3.38 -32.75 -5.34
C ALA A 154 4.27 -33.99 -5.55
N SER A 155 5.46 -33.83 -6.14
CA SER A 155 6.45 -34.92 -6.24
C SER A 155 7.08 -35.32 -4.90
N ARG A 156 6.99 -34.45 -3.88
CA ARG A 156 7.65 -34.60 -2.57
C ARG A 156 6.69 -34.57 -1.38
N TYR A 157 5.50 -34.01 -1.56
CA TYR A 157 4.51 -33.80 -0.51
C TYR A 157 3.16 -34.43 -0.89
N THR A 158 2.28 -34.63 0.09
CA THR A 158 0.90 -35.07 -0.15
C THR A 158 0.13 -34.02 -0.95
N GLU A 159 -0.91 -34.40 -1.68
CA GLU A 159 -1.72 -33.45 -2.47
C GLU A 159 -2.25 -32.29 -1.63
N GLU A 160 -2.68 -32.56 -0.39
CA GLU A 160 -3.18 -31.53 0.52
C GLU A 160 -2.08 -30.53 0.93
N SER A 161 -0.89 -31.02 1.30
CA SER A 161 0.23 -30.15 1.66
C SER A 161 0.79 -29.43 0.44
N ALA A 162 0.83 -30.08 -0.72
CA ALA A 162 1.29 -29.49 -1.96
C ALA A 162 0.39 -28.32 -2.40
N ALA A 163 -0.93 -28.50 -2.33
CA ALA A 163 -1.87 -27.43 -2.66
C ALA A 163 -1.70 -26.21 -1.73
N LYS A 164 -1.51 -26.45 -0.43
CA LYS A 164 -1.29 -25.39 0.57
C LYS A 164 0.04 -24.68 0.37
N ILE A 165 1.14 -25.42 0.19
CA ILE A 165 2.47 -24.86 -0.07
C ILE A 165 2.44 -24.04 -1.35
N THR A 166 1.93 -24.59 -2.46
CA THR A 166 1.84 -23.84 -3.72
C THR A 166 0.98 -22.58 -3.60
N GLY A 167 -0.14 -22.65 -2.87
CA GLY A 167 -0.94 -21.47 -2.55
C GLY A 167 -0.13 -20.38 -1.85
N MET A 168 0.61 -20.75 -0.80
CA MET A 168 1.48 -19.83 -0.06
C MET A 168 2.61 -19.24 -0.92
N LEU A 169 3.18 -20.03 -1.84
CA LEU A 169 4.19 -19.54 -2.79
C LEU A 169 3.58 -18.55 -3.79
N LEU A 170 2.36 -18.80 -4.29
CA LEU A 170 1.67 -17.92 -5.23
C LEU A 170 1.20 -16.59 -4.62
N GLU A 171 1.17 -16.48 -3.30
CA GLU A 171 0.93 -15.21 -2.59
C GLU A 171 2.16 -14.28 -2.60
N MET A 172 3.32 -14.77 -3.05
CA MET A 172 4.52 -13.95 -3.20
C MET A 172 4.47 -13.02 -4.41
N SER A 173 5.37 -12.03 -4.46
CA SER A 173 5.44 -11.08 -5.57
C SER A 173 5.86 -11.75 -6.90
N ASP A 174 5.43 -11.19 -8.02
CA ASP A 174 5.72 -11.72 -9.37
C ASP A 174 7.23 -11.84 -9.66
N THR A 175 8.03 -10.94 -9.09
CA THR A 175 9.49 -10.95 -9.17
C THR A 175 10.09 -12.13 -8.41
N GLN A 176 9.59 -12.43 -7.21
CA GLN A 176 10.03 -13.59 -6.42
C GLN A 176 9.61 -14.89 -7.10
N LEU A 177 8.39 -14.97 -7.62
CA LEU A 177 7.92 -16.13 -8.39
C LEU A 177 8.78 -16.36 -9.65
N HIS A 178 9.18 -15.30 -10.35
CA HIS A 178 10.11 -15.42 -11.48
C HIS A 178 11.49 -15.93 -11.04
N GLN A 179 12.00 -15.41 -9.93
CA GLN A 179 13.29 -15.83 -9.39
C GLN A 179 13.26 -17.32 -8.99
N MET A 180 12.16 -17.81 -8.42
CA MET A 180 11.97 -19.23 -8.10
C MET A 180 12.04 -20.14 -9.34
N MET A 181 11.54 -19.68 -10.49
CA MET A 181 11.62 -20.47 -11.72
C MET A 181 13.05 -20.57 -12.28
N GLN A 182 13.92 -19.62 -11.94
CA GLN A 182 15.30 -19.56 -12.43
C GLN A 182 16.29 -20.17 -11.44
N ASP A 183 16.04 -20.01 -10.14
CA ASP A 183 16.90 -20.48 -9.06
C ASP A 183 16.19 -21.56 -8.24
N LYS A 184 16.62 -22.80 -8.49
CA LYS A 184 16.14 -23.98 -7.79
C LYS A 184 16.42 -23.93 -6.27
N THR A 185 17.53 -23.33 -5.85
CA THR A 185 17.89 -23.21 -4.43
C THR A 185 16.93 -22.27 -3.72
N PHE A 186 16.64 -21.12 -4.36
CA PHE A 186 15.68 -20.16 -3.85
C PHE A 186 14.27 -20.75 -3.76
N LEU A 187 13.86 -21.53 -4.77
CA LEU A 187 12.59 -22.26 -4.72
C LEU A 187 12.54 -23.26 -3.55
N GLU A 188 13.59 -24.07 -3.37
CA GLU A 188 13.65 -25.07 -2.28
C GLU A 188 13.61 -24.41 -0.89
N GLU A 189 14.27 -23.27 -0.71
CA GLU A 189 14.24 -22.49 0.53
C GLU A 189 12.83 -21.99 0.84
N ASN A 190 12.14 -21.42 -0.14
CA ASN A 190 10.78 -20.92 0.06
C ASN A 190 9.75 -22.04 0.26
N ILE A 191 9.92 -23.21 -0.37
CA ILE A 191 9.10 -24.39 -0.08
C ILE A 191 9.26 -24.80 1.39
N ARG A 192 10.48 -24.79 1.93
CA ARG A 192 10.73 -25.08 3.35
C ARG A 192 10.10 -24.05 4.27
N LEU A 193 10.18 -22.77 3.93
CA LEU A 193 9.52 -21.71 4.71
C LEU A 193 8.00 -21.89 4.74
N ALA A 194 7.39 -22.24 3.60
CA ALA A 194 5.96 -22.54 3.53
C ALA A 194 5.59 -23.79 4.36
N GLU A 195 6.41 -24.84 4.32
CA GLU A 195 6.23 -26.05 5.14
C GLU A 195 6.31 -25.77 6.65
N GLU A 196 7.29 -24.98 7.08
CA GLU A 196 7.46 -24.59 8.48
C GLU A 196 6.26 -23.76 8.98
N ALA A 197 5.76 -22.85 8.13
CA ALA A 197 4.58 -22.07 8.42
C ALA A 197 3.31 -22.95 8.53
N LEU A 198 3.14 -23.95 7.67
CA LEU A 198 2.02 -24.90 7.78
C LEU A 198 2.10 -25.76 9.04
N SER A 199 3.30 -26.20 9.42
CA SER A 199 3.54 -26.98 10.63
C SER A 199 3.25 -26.16 11.90
N SER A 200 3.47 -24.85 11.84
CA SER A 200 3.19 -23.91 12.94
C SER A 200 1.70 -23.58 13.10
N GLN A 201 0.88 -23.82 12.06
CA GLN A 201 -0.55 -23.55 12.07
C GLN A 201 -1.43 -24.75 12.42
N GLN A 202 -0.87 -25.96 12.58
CA GLN A 202 -1.62 -27.10 13.09
C GLN A 202 -1.70 -27.03 14.63
N PRO A 203 -2.88 -26.79 15.23
CA PRO A 203 -3.02 -26.89 16.67
C PRO A 203 -2.85 -28.36 17.07
N ARG A 204 -1.97 -28.61 18.05
CA ARG A 204 -1.85 -29.90 18.73
C ARG A 204 -3.14 -30.30 19.43
#